data_AF-A0A945MZD7-F1
#
_entry.id   AF-A0A945MZD7-F1
#
_cell.length_a   1.000
_cell.length_b   1.000
_cell.length_c   1.000
_cell.angle_alpha   90.00
_cell.angle_beta   90.00
_cell.angle_gamma   90.00
#
_symmetry.space_group_name_H-M   'P 1'
#
loop_
_entity.id
_entity.type
_entity.pdbx_description
1 polymer ?
#
loop_
_entity_poly.entity_id
_entity_poly.type
_entity_poly.pdbx_seq_one_letter_code
_entity_poly.pdbx_strand_id
1 'polypeptide(L)'
;MNFDPSVREMTNVAAVAGEVTLFRAVIARAFHDALNRRAVDNQVADSEAREARMLREEARTWLLTDSIDFRRVCQWALLEPEAVRDSAVRAIDNCDAQDGRAAA
;
A
#
# COMPACT_ATOMS: atom_id res chain seq x y z
N MET A 1 28.65 -41.37 4.20
CA MET A 1 27.84 -40.18 4.53
C MET A 1 27.05 -39.84 3.28
N ASN A 2 25.74 -40.12 3.29
CA ASN A 2 24.87 -39.85 2.15
C ASN A 2 24.34 -38.43 2.33
N PHE A 3 24.79 -37.49 1.49
CA PHE A 3 24.24 -36.14 1.44
C PHE A 3 22.94 -36.24 0.64
N ASP A 4 21.81 -36.19 1.34
CA ASP A 4 20.49 -36.19 0.71
C ASP A 4 20.16 -34.76 0.25
N PRO A 5 20.10 -34.48 -1.07
CA PRO A 5 19.88 -33.15 -1.60
C PRO A 5 18.42 -32.68 -1.46
N SER A 6 17.49 -33.55 -1.07
CA SER A 6 16.05 -33.23 -0.93
C SER A 6 15.76 -32.16 0.14
N VAL A 7 16.69 -31.95 1.08
CA VAL A 7 16.55 -30.94 2.15
C VAL A 7 16.76 -29.51 1.63
N ARG A 8 17.44 -29.32 0.49
CA ARG A 8 17.68 -27.99 -0.11
C ARG A 8 16.52 -27.45 -0.94
N GLU A 9 15.58 -28.31 -1.35
CA GLU A 9 14.42 -27.92 -2.18
C GLU A 9 13.14 -27.65 -1.37
N MET A 10 13.17 -27.75 -0.04
CA MET A 10 12.20 -27.05 0.79
C MET A 10 12.57 -25.58 0.85
N THR A 11 12.26 -24.84 -0.22
CA THR A 11 12.23 -23.38 -0.19
C THR A 11 11.42 -23.00 1.04
N ASN A 12 12.08 -22.42 2.04
CA ASN A 12 11.59 -22.30 3.40
C ASN A 12 10.23 -21.59 3.40
N VAL A 13 9.14 -22.35 3.44
CA VAL A 13 7.77 -21.85 3.23
C VAL A 13 7.43 -20.75 4.25
N ALA A 14 7.99 -20.82 5.45
CA ALA A 14 7.86 -19.80 6.48
C ALA A 14 8.56 -18.48 6.10
N ALA A 15 9.74 -18.55 5.46
CA ALA A 15 10.44 -17.36 4.96
C ALA A 15 9.65 -16.71 3.82
N VAL A 16 9.16 -17.50 2.86
CA VAL A 16 8.33 -17.01 1.75
C VAL A 16 7.02 -16.39 2.26
N ALA A 17 6.35 -17.02 3.23
CA ALA A 17 5.15 -16.47 3.85
C ALA A 17 5.41 -15.14 4.60
N GLY A 18 6.59 -15.01 5.22
CA GLY A 18 7.03 -13.78 5.87
C GLY A 18 7.22 -12.63 4.87
N GLU A 19 7.87 -12.91 3.75
CA GLU A 19 8.07 -11.93 2.67
C GLU A 19 6.74 -11.45 2.07
N VAL A 20 5.82 -12.37 1.75
CA VAL A 20 4.47 -12.02 1.26
C VAL A 20 3.74 -11.11 2.26
N THR A 21 3.85 -11.40 3.56
CA THR A 21 3.24 -10.59 4.62
C THR A 21 3.82 -9.17 4.66
N LEU A 22 5.14 -9.04 4.50
CA LEU A 22 5.81 -7.75 4.44
C LEU A 22 5.30 -6.90 3.27
N PHE A 23 5.23 -7.47 2.06
CA PHE A 23 4.77 -6.73 0.88
C PHE A 23 3.29 -6.36 0.96
N ARG A 24 2.46 -7.20 1.59
CA ARG A 24 1.08 -6.84 1.90
C ARG A 24 0.99 -5.69 2.90
N ALA A 25 1.89 -5.62 3.89
CA ALA A 25 1.96 -4.50 4.82
C ALA A 25 2.35 -3.19 4.12
N VAL A 26 3.24 -3.23 3.12
CA VAL A 26 3.58 -2.06 2.29
C VAL A 26 2.34 -1.53 1.57
N ILE A 27 1.57 -2.42 0.93
CA ILE A 27 0.33 -2.03 0.25
C ILE A 27 -0.68 -1.47 1.24
N ALA A 28 -0.90 -2.14 2.38
CA ALA A 28 -1.81 -1.67 3.43
C ALA A 28 -1.42 -0.29 3.96
N ARG A 29 -0.12 -0.02 4.11
CA ARG A 29 0.40 1.29 4.51
C ARG A 29 0.13 2.36 3.45
N ALA A 30 0.35 2.04 2.17
CA ALA A 30 0.01 2.96 1.08
C ALA A 30 -1.49 3.32 1.07
N PHE A 31 -2.38 2.34 1.31
CA PHE A 31 -3.82 2.63 1.48
C PHE A 31 -4.09 3.54 2.68
N HIS A 32 -3.48 3.25 3.84
CA HIS A 32 -3.65 4.07 5.02
C HIS A 32 -3.24 5.53 4.77
N ASP A 33 -2.09 5.75 4.14
CA ASP A 33 -1.56 7.07 3.88
C ASP A 33 -2.39 7.81 2.81
N ALA A 34 -2.80 7.12 1.74
CA ALA A 34 -3.66 7.67 0.68
C ALA A 34 -5.06 8.10 1.16
N LEU A 35 -5.54 7.49 2.25
CA LEU A 35 -6.84 7.76 2.86
C LEU A 35 -6.73 8.65 4.11
N ASN A 36 -5.53 9.07 4.52
CA ASN A 36 -5.32 9.84 5.74
C ASN A 36 -5.98 11.23 5.64
N ARG A 37 -7.04 11.45 6.44
CA ARG A 37 -7.82 12.70 6.47
C ARG A 37 -7.20 13.80 7.30
N ARG A 38 -6.25 13.47 8.18
CA ARG A 38 -5.49 14.49 8.93
C ARG A 38 -4.72 15.43 8.01
N ALA A 39 -4.45 14.99 6.78
CA ALA A 39 -3.93 15.83 5.71
C ALA A 39 -4.90 16.96 5.32
N VAL A 40 -6.21 16.73 5.38
CA VAL A 40 -7.24 17.67 4.93
C VAL A 40 -7.66 18.61 6.06
N ASP A 41 -7.75 18.08 7.28
CA ASP A 41 -8.17 18.84 8.45
C ASP A 41 -7.09 19.85 8.88
N ASN A 42 -7.38 21.15 8.75
CA ASN A 42 -6.54 22.29 9.17
C ASN A 42 -6.32 22.40 10.70
N GLN A 43 -6.54 21.32 11.46
CA GLN A 43 -6.58 21.28 12.93
C GLN A 43 -5.23 20.90 13.56
N VAL A 44 -4.24 20.48 12.77
CA VAL A 44 -2.92 20.02 13.25
C VAL A 44 -1.86 21.11 12.98
N ALA A 45 -0.83 21.21 13.82
CA ALA A 45 0.29 22.12 13.63
C ALA A 45 0.82 22.06 12.18
N ASP A 46 1.09 23.24 11.60
CA ASP A 46 1.26 23.45 10.15
C ASP A 46 2.28 22.50 9.49
N SER A 47 3.32 22.09 10.22
CA SER A 47 4.33 21.14 9.73
C SER A 47 3.83 19.69 9.62
N GLU A 48 3.10 19.19 10.62
CA GLU A 48 2.59 17.80 10.62
C GLU A 48 1.44 17.65 9.61
N ALA A 49 0.58 18.66 9.49
CA ALA A 49 -0.46 18.71 8.47
C ALA A 49 0.15 18.69 7.06
N ARG A 50 1.23 19.46 6.83
CA ARG A 50 1.94 19.47 5.55
C ARG A 50 2.57 18.12 5.21
N GLU A 51 3.22 17.48 6.17
CA GLU A 51 3.78 16.14 5.98
C GLU A 51 2.69 15.11 5.67
N ALA A 52 1.57 15.16 6.39
CA ALA A 52 0.42 14.28 6.12
C ALA A 52 -0.16 14.49 4.71
N ARG A 53 -0.22 15.73 4.20
CA ARG A 53 -0.63 16.03 2.81
C ARG A 53 0.31 15.42 1.79
N MET A 54 1.60 15.62 1.98
CA MET A 54 2.63 15.09 1.09
C MET A 54 2.58 13.55 1.04
N LEU A 55 2.54 12.88 2.19
CA LEU A 55 2.42 11.42 2.25
C LEU A 55 1.14 10.90 1.59
N ARG A 56 0.01 11.61 1.75
CA ARG A 56 -1.25 11.27 1.08
C ARG A 56 -1.11 11.35 -0.44
N GLU A 57 -0.54 12.43 -0.95
CA GLU A 57 -0.34 12.66 -2.39
C GLU A 57 0.64 11.65 -2.99
N GLU A 58 1.75 11.37 -2.32
CA GLU A 58 2.74 10.37 -2.73
C GLU A 58 2.12 8.98 -2.79
N ALA A 59 1.39 8.56 -1.75
CA ALA A 59 0.75 7.26 -1.69
C ALA A 59 -0.32 7.10 -2.79
N ARG A 60 -1.13 8.14 -3.03
CA ARG A 60 -2.09 8.15 -4.15
C ARG A 60 -1.41 8.02 -5.49
N THR A 61 -0.33 8.77 -5.71
CA THR A 61 0.45 8.71 -6.94
C THR A 61 1.02 7.31 -7.14
N TRP A 62 1.58 6.70 -6.10
CA TRP A 62 2.14 5.36 -6.15
C TRP A 62 1.08 4.29 -6.46
N LEU A 63 -0.10 4.37 -5.84
CA LEU A 63 -1.21 3.44 -6.07
C LEU A 63 -1.83 3.58 -7.47
N LEU A 64 -1.90 4.80 -8.02
CA LEU A 64 -2.64 5.06 -9.26
C LEU A 64 -1.77 5.08 -10.53
N THR A 65 -0.45 5.26 -10.38
CA THR A 65 0.48 5.28 -11.52
C THR A 65 0.88 3.87 -11.93
N ASP A 66 1.11 3.64 -13.22
CA ASP A 66 1.68 2.39 -13.73
C ASP A 66 3.20 2.28 -13.50
N SER A 67 3.62 2.27 -12.23
CA SER A 67 5.03 2.13 -11.87
C SER A 67 5.48 0.66 -11.88
N ILE A 68 6.73 0.43 -12.28
CA ILE A 68 7.35 -0.90 -12.23
C ILE A 68 7.44 -1.39 -10.78
N ASP A 69 7.76 -0.50 -9.84
CA ASP A 69 7.91 -0.84 -8.43
C ASP A 69 6.59 -1.28 -7.81
N PHE A 70 5.48 -0.60 -8.11
CA PHE A 70 4.15 -1.03 -7.68
C PHE A 70 3.81 -2.44 -8.19
N ARG A 71 4.04 -2.71 -9.48
CA ARG A 71 3.76 -4.03 -10.07
C ARG A 71 4.60 -5.14 -9.42
N ARG A 72 5.87 -4.87 -9.12
CA ARG A 72 6.76 -5.80 -8.39
C ARG A 72 6.28 -6.07 -6.97
N VAL A 73 5.90 -5.03 -6.23
CA VAL A 73 5.36 -5.19 -4.87
C VAL A 73 4.07 -6.01 -4.88
N CYS A 74 3.17 -5.78 -5.83
CA CYS A 74 1.97 -6.59 -6.00
C CYS A 74 2.30 -8.06 -6.30
N GLN A 75 3.25 -8.30 -7.21
CA GLN A 75 3.72 -9.64 -7.53
C GLN A 75 4.27 -10.36 -6.29
N TRP A 76 5.13 -9.71 -5.51
CA TRP A 76 5.67 -10.30 -4.28
C TRP A 76 4.63 -10.45 -3.16
N ALA A 77 3.58 -9.64 -3.16
CA ALA A 77 2.43 -9.76 -2.27
C ALA A 77 1.42 -10.85 -2.69
N LEU A 78 1.63 -11.49 -3.86
CA LEU A 78 0.70 -12.39 -4.51
C LEU A 78 -0.67 -11.74 -4.76
N LEU A 79 -0.66 -10.53 -5.32
CA LEU A 79 -1.83 -9.74 -5.66
C LEU A 79 -1.76 -9.28 -7.12
N GLU A 80 -2.92 -9.21 -7.77
CA GLU A 80 -3.06 -8.65 -9.11
C GLU A 80 -2.99 -7.11 -9.04
N PRO A 81 -2.02 -6.45 -9.72
CA PRO A 81 -1.85 -5.00 -9.64
C PRO A 81 -3.11 -4.22 -10.01
N GLU A 82 -3.83 -4.67 -11.03
CA GLU A 82 -5.05 -4.05 -11.55
C GLU A 82 -6.18 -4.12 -10.53
N ALA A 83 -6.35 -5.25 -9.84
CA ALA A 83 -7.34 -5.38 -8.78
C ALA A 83 -7.04 -4.48 -7.57
N VAL A 84 -5.75 -4.29 -7.27
CA VAL A 84 -5.31 -3.36 -6.22
C VAL A 84 -5.59 -1.91 -6.62
N ARG A 85 -5.31 -1.53 -7.88
CA ARG A 85 -5.63 -0.19 -8.42
C ARG A 85 -7.12 0.10 -8.39
N ASP A 86 -7.95 -0.81 -8.88
CA ASP A 86 -9.41 -0.63 -8.88
C ASP A 86 -9.98 -0.48 -7.47
N SER A 87 -9.35 -1.15 -6.49
CA SER A 87 -9.69 -1.00 -5.08
C SER A 87 -9.22 0.35 -4.53
N ALA A 88 -8.03 0.82 -4.93
CA ALA A 88 -7.50 2.13 -4.55
C ALA A 88 -8.36 3.27 -5.08
N VAL A 89 -8.72 3.24 -6.37
CA VAL A 89 -9.61 4.23 -7.01
C VAL A 89 -10.92 4.34 -6.25
N ARG A 90 -11.62 3.22 -6.03
CA ARG A 90 -12.89 3.22 -5.29
C ARG A 90 -12.75 3.73 -3.87
N ALA A 91 -11.68 3.37 -3.17
CA ALA A 91 -11.45 3.82 -1.80
C ALA A 91 -11.16 5.33 -1.72
N ILE A 92 -10.36 5.85 -2.65
CA ILE A 92 -10.01 7.27 -2.76
C ILE A 92 -11.25 8.10 -3.10
N ASP A 93 -12.01 7.70 -4.12
CA ASP A 93 -13.23 8.40 -4.54
C ASP A 93 -14.25 8.48 -3.40
N ASN A 94 -14.44 7.36 -2.67
CA ASN A 94 -15.32 7.32 -1.51
C ASN A 94 -14.82 8.22 -0.37
N CYS A 95 -13.50 8.31 -0.17
CA CYS A 95 -12.91 9.17 0.84
C CYS A 95 -13.13 10.64 0.51
N ASP A 96 -12.84 11.04 -0.72
CA ASP A 96 -12.96 12.43 -1.19
C ASP A 96 -14.43 12.88 -1.24
N ALA A 97 -15.37 11.99 -1.59
CA ALA A 97 -16.80 12.28 -1.55
C ALA A 97 -17.33 12.51 -0.12
N GLN A 98 -16.75 11.85 0.88
CA GLN A 98 -17.09 12.08 2.29
C GLN A 98 -16.52 13.41 2.79
N ASP A 99 -15.30 13.75 2.38
CA ASP A 99 -14.66 15.02 2.72
C ASP A 99 -15.46 16.21 2.16
N GLY A 100 -15.95 16.11 0.90
CA GLY A 100 -16.80 17.14 0.28
C GLY A 100 -18.18 17.32 0.94
N ARG A 101 -18.74 16.28 1.57
CA ARG A 101 -20.00 16.37 2.34
C ARG A 101 -19.81 16.99 3.72
N ALA A 102 -18.63 16.88 4.32
CA ALA A 102 -18.34 17.49 5.62
C ALA A 102 -18.06 19.00 5.51
N ALA A 103 -17.71 19.49 4.31
CA ALA A 103 -17.39 20.89 4.04
C ALA A 103 -18.57 21.73 3.51
N ALA A 104 -19.73 21.13 3.22
CA ALA A 104 -20.95 21.78 2.72
C ALA A 104 -21.99 21.98 3.82
#